data_AF-W1YCK9-F1
#
_entry.id   AF-W1YCK9-F1
#
_cell.length_a   1.000
_cell.length_b   1.000
_cell.length_c   1.000
_cell.angle_alpha   90.00
_cell.angle_beta   90.00
_cell.angle_gamma   90.00
#
_symmetry.space_group_name_H-M   'P 1'
#
loop_
_entity.id
_entity.type
_entity.pdbx_description
1 polymer ?
#
loop_
_entity_poly.entity_id
_entity_poly.type
_entity_poly.pdbx_seq_one_letter_code
_entity_poly.pdbx_strand_id
1 'polypeptide(L)'
;IARGPLGLHLNSGFTLDTLAFRLLEDELLIALPGEEFTVAAVSRIDLGGGSQIFRYYTSGDEFLQINTTGGEDIDDIDDIKL
;
A
#
# COMPACT_ATOMS: atom_id res chain seq x y z
N ILE A 1 -18.97 4.21 -2.23
CA ILE A 1 -17.92 3.23 -1.88
C ILE A 1 -17.02 3.94 -0.86
N ALA A 2 -16.84 3.37 0.33
CA ALA A 2 -15.90 3.91 1.30
C ALA A 2 -14.47 3.77 0.75
N ARG A 3 -13.69 4.84 0.80
CA ARG A 3 -12.30 4.88 0.35
C ARG A 3 -11.42 4.98 1.59
N GLY A 4 -10.32 4.25 1.62
CA GLY A 4 -9.30 4.44 2.65
C GLY A 4 -8.23 5.46 2.20
N PRO A 5 -7.09 5.51 2.90
CA PRO A 5 -5.99 6.40 2.59
C PRO A 5 -5.55 6.32 1.12
N LEU A 6 -5.11 7.46 0.58
CA LEU A 6 -4.74 7.63 -0.84
C LEU A 6 -5.87 7.29 -1.84
N GLY A 7 -7.12 7.20 -1.36
CA GLY A 7 -8.27 6.87 -2.18
C GLY A 7 -8.39 5.40 -2.55
N LEU A 8 -7.59 4.52 -1.95
CA LEU A 8 -7.57 3.08 -2.23
C LEU A 8 -8.84 2.38 -1.73
N HIS A 9 -9.33 1.43 -2.52
CA HIS A 9 -10.55 0.68 -2.25
C HIS A 9 -10.58 -0.64 -3.04
N LEU A 10 -11.56 -1.49 -2.78
CA LEU A 10 -11.76 -2.71 -3.58
C LEU A 10 -11.90 -2.37 -5.07
N ASN A 11 -11.21 -3.11 -5.94
CA ASN A 11 -11.14 -2.88 -7.39
C ASN A 11 -10.42 -1.59 -7.83
N SER A 12 -9.73 -0.88 -6.93
CA SER A 12 -8.81 0.19 -7.35
C SER A 12 -7.47 -0.39 -7.82
N GLY A 13 -6.77 0.34 -8.68
CA GLY A 13 -5.38 0.06 -9.02
C GLY A 13 -4.42 1.07 -8.38
N PHE A 14 -3.17 0.65 -8.18
CA PHE A 14 -2.07 1.55 -7.84
C PHE A 14 -0.80 1.16 -8.60
N THR A 15 0.11 2.12 -8.74
CA THR A 15 1.39 1.92 -9.43
C THR A 15 2.57 2.18 -8.50
N LEU A 16 3.63 1.40 -8.66
CA LEU A 16 4.92 1.64 -8.02
C LEU A 16 5.94 2.08 -9.06
N ASP A 17 6.53 3.26 -8.86
CA ASP A 17 7.63 3.73 -9.71
C ASP A 17 8.94 3.10 -9.26
N THR A 18 9.43 2.14 -10.04
CA THR A 18 10.72 1.47 -9.78
C THR A 18 11.88 2.08 -10.55
N LEU A 19 11.65 3.15 -11.34
CA LEU A 19 12.62 3.70 -12.30
C LEU A 19 13.96 4.04 -11.65
N ALA A 20 13.92 4.60 -10.43
CA ALA A 20 15.11 4.97 -9.68
C ALA A 20 16.03 3.77 -9.34
N PHE A 21 15.47 2.56 -9.27
CA PHE A 21 16.19 1.34 -8.89
C PHE A 21 16.69 0.53 -10.09
N ARG A 22 16.14 0.75 -11.28
CA ARG A 22 16.50 -0.02 -12.50
C ARG A 22 17.98 0.04 -12.86
N LEU A 23 18.65 1.16 -12.58
CA LEU A 23 20.09 1.28 -12.85
C LEU A 23 20.95 0.41 -11.91
N LEU A 24 20.41 0.07 -10.73
CA LEU A 24 21.08 -0.70 -9.68
C LEU A 24 20.57 -2.14 -9.62
N GLU A 25 19.77 -2.59 -10.58
CA GLU A 25 19.05 -3.87 -10.53
C GLU A 25 20.00 -5.05 -10.31
N ASP A 26 21.17 -5.07 -10.97
CA ASP A 26 22.20 -6.11 -10.81
C ASP A 26 22.87 -6.11 -9.42
N GLU A 27 22.75 -5.01 -8.67
CA GLU A 27 23.31 -4.84 -7.32
C GLU A 27 22.27 -5.08 -6.21
N LEU A 28 20.98 -5.21 -6.56
CA LEU A 28 19.93 -5.44 -5.58
C LEU A 28 19.98 -6.88 -5.03
N LEU A 29 19.76 -7.00 -3.72
CA LEU A 29 19.59 -8.29 -3.05
C LEU A 29 18.18 -8.89 -3.25
N ILE A 30 17.31 -8.16 -3.94
CA ILE A 30 15.92 -8.51 -4.20
C ILE A 30 15.59 -8.25 -5.67
N ALA A 31 14.63 -8.99 -6.21
CA ALA A 31 14.04 -8.62 -7.49
C ALA A 31 13.15 -7.38 -7.32
N LEU A 32 13.12 -6.52 -8.34
CA LEU A 32 12.15 -5.43 -8.37
C LEU A 32 10.73 -6.00 -8.41
N PRO A 33 9.79 -5.46 -7.61
CA PRO A 33 8.39 -5.87 -7.68
C PRO A 33 7.77 -5.44 -9.01
N GLY A 34 6.57 -5.93 -9.29
CA GLY A 34 5.75 -5.39 -10.39
C GLY A 34 5.48 -3.89 -10.21
N GLU A 35 5.04 -3.24 -11.29
CA GLU A 35 4.75 -1.79 -11.27
C GLU A 35 3.26 -1.47 -11.21
N GLU A 36 2.39 -2.40 -11.58
CA GLU A 36 0.94 -2.21 -11.62
C GLU A 36 0.24 -3.27 -10.76
N PHE A 37 -0.61 -2.82 -9.84
CA PHE A 37 -1.30 -3.69 -8.91
C PHE A 37 -2.79 -3.39 -8.88
N THR A 38 -3.62 -4.44 -8.83
CA THR A 38 -5.07 -4.33 -8.65
C THR A 38 -5.47 -4.85 -7.28
N VAL A 39 -6.24 -4.07 -6.53
CA VAL A 39 -6.72 -4.43 -5.19
C VAL A 39 -7.88 -5.43 -5.31
N ALA A 40 -7.62 -6.67 -4.88
CA ALA A 40 -8.57 -7.77 -4.88
C ALA A 40 -9.30 -7.92 -3.53
N ALA A 41 -8.71 -7.46 -2.42
CA ALA A 41 -9.37 -7.43 -1.11
C ALA A 41 -8.85 -6.29 -0.24
N VAL A 42 -9.67 -5.86 0.73
CA VAL A 42 -9.33 -4.79 1.68
C VAL A 42 -9.62 -5.26 3.10
N SER A 43 -8.69 -4.99 4.00
CA SER A 43 -8.85 -5.18 5.44
C SER A 43 -8.55 -3.87 6.17
N ARG A 44 -9.29 -3.62 7.24
CA ARG A 44 -9.07 -2.51 8.17
C ARG A 44 -9.01 -3.07 9.59
N ILE A 45 -7.96 -2.73 10.31
CA ILE A 45 -7.70 -3.20 11.67
C ILE A 45 -7.58 -1.98 12.58
N ASP A 46 -8.45 -1.91 13.58
CA ASP A 46 -8.37 -0.90 14.64
C ASP A 46 -7.38 -1.36 15.71
N LEU A 47 -6.36 -0.55 15.99
CA LEU A 47 -5.37 -0.81 17.03
C LEU A 47 -5.70 -0.11 18.36
N GLY A 48 -6.77 0.69 18.39
CA GLY A 48 -7.09 1.59 19.49
C GLY A 48 -6.28 2.89 19.43
N GLY A 49 -6.66 3.87 20.26
CA GLY A 49 -5.95 5.16 20.35
C GLY A 49 -5.99 6.02 19.09
N GLY A 50 -6.88 5.72 18.14
CA GLY A 50 -6.95 6.41 16.85
C GLY A 50 -6.01 5.83 15.79
N SER A 51 -5.25 4.78 16.10
CA SER A 51 -4.38 4.10 15.13
C SER A 51 -5.12 3.01 14.36
N GLN A 52 -4.83 2.91 13.07
CA GLN A 52 -5.45 1.96 12.16
C GLN A 52 -4.39 1.33 11.24
N ILE A 53 -4.63 0.09 10.83
CA ILE A 53 -3.92 -0.56 9.72
C ILE A 53 -4.91 -0.81 8.59
N PHE A 54 -4.61 -0.27 7.42
CA PHE A 54 -5.27 -0.60 6.16
C PHE A 54 -4.39 -1.58 5.40
N ARG A 55 -4.94 -2.73 4.98
CA ARG A 55 -4.25 -3.70 4.13
C ARG A 55 -5.02 -3.94 2.85
N TYR A 56 -4.36 -3.70 1.73
CA TYR A 56 -4.89 -3.86 0.38
C TYR A 56 -4.18 -5.05 -0.26
N TYR A 57 -4.88 -6.17 -0.36
CA TYR A 57 -4.35 -7.38 -0.99
C TYR A 57 -4.46 -7.24 -2.51
N THR A 58 -3.36 -7.48 -3.20
CA THR A 58 -3.31 -7.44 -4.67
C THR A 58 -3.87 -8.74 -5.24
N SER A 59 -4.11 -8.77 -6.55
CA SER A 59 -4.41 -10.01 -7.26
C SER A 59 -3.23 -10.98 -7.39
N GLY A 60 -2.01 -10.54 -7.08
CA GLY A 60 -0.75 -11.29 -7.24
C GLY A 60 -0.21 -11.95 -5.97
N ASP A 61 -1.02 -12.00 -4.90
CA ASP A 61 -0.63 -12.51 -3.56
C ASP A 61 0.34 -11.58 -2.79
N GLU A 62 0.44 -10.31 -3.20
CA GLU A 62 1.10 -9.25 -2.44
C GLU A 62 0.10 -8.43 -1.62
N PHE A 63 0.60 -7.52 -0.77
CA PHE A 63 -0.26 -6.53 -0.14
C PHE A 63 0.44 -5.18 0.05
N LEU A 64 -0.31 -4.10 -0.11
CA LEU A 64 0.07 -2.79 0.38
C LEU A 64 -0.52 -2.58 1.78
N GLN A 65 0.29 -2.17 2.74
CA GLN A 65 -0.15 -1.80 4.08
C GLN A 65 0.09 -0.31 4.32
N ILE A 66 -0.94 0.39 4.79
CA ILE A 66 -0.87 1.78 5.21
C ILE A 66 -1.25 1.85 6.69
N ASN A 67 -0.36 2.39 7.51
CA ASN A 67 -0.62 2.66 8.91
C ASN A 67 -0.99 4.13 9.07
N THR A 68 -2.04 4.42 9.84
CA THR A 68 -2.45 5.79 10.14
C THR A 68 -2.70 6.00 11.61
N THR A 69 -2.59 7.24 12.07
CA THR A 69 -2.96 7.66 13.42
C THR A 69 -3.68 9.00 13.36
N GLY A 70 -4.89 9.08 13.94
CA GLY A 70 -5.66 10.33 14.03
C GLY A 70 -6.65 10.55 12.88
N GLY A 71 -6.59 9.74 11.82
CA GLY A 71 -7.51 9.80 10.69
C GLY A 71 -7.11 8.89 9.53
N GLU A 72 -7.54 9.27 8.32
CA GLU A 72 -7.28 8.55 7.06
C GLU A 72 -6.77 9.48 5.95
N ASP A 73 -6.56 10.76 6.26
CA ASP A 73 -6.03 11.73 5.30
C ASP A 73 -4.52 11.50 5.11
N ILE A 74 -3.96 12.09 4.06
CA ILE A 74 -2.54 11.91 3.75
C ILE A 74 -1.62 12.37 4.89
N ASP A 75 -2.06 13.38 5.66
CA ASP A 75 -1.33 13.92 6.81
C ASP A 75 -1.35 12.99 8.03
N ASP A 76 -2.25 12.00 8.05
CA ASP A 76 -2.38 11.00 9.13
C ASP A 76 -1.59 9.72 8.85
N ILE A 77 -0.90 9.62 7.69
CA ILE A 77 -0.14 8.43 7.30
C ILE A 77 1.19 8.40 8.06
N ASP A 78 1.34 7.37 8.89
CA ASP A 78 2.58 7.13 9.64
C ASP A 78 3.62 6.39 8.78
N ASP A 79 3.18 5.38 8.01
CA ASP A 79 4.07 4.51 7.24
C ASP A 79 3.33 3.72 6.16
N ILE A 80 4.04 3.37 5.09
CA ILE A 80 3.56 2.55 3.97
C ILE A 80 4.54 1.38 3.75
N LYS A 81 4.01 0.16 3.65
CA LYS A 81 4.78 -1.08 3.40
C LYS A 81 4.20 -1.85 2.23
N LEU A 82 5.07 -2.50 1.45
CA LEU A 82 4.74 -3.43 0.37
C LEU A 82 5.44 -4.77 0.64
#